data_AF-U6FCN8-F1
#
_entry.id   AF-U6FCN8-F1
#
_cell.length_a   1.000
_cell.length_b   1.000
_cell.length_c   1.000
_cell.angle_alpha   90.00
_cell.angle_beta   90.00
_cell.angle_gamma   90.00
#
_symmetry.space_group_name_H-M   'P 1'
#
loop_
_entity.id
_entity.type
_entity.pdbx_description
1 polymer ?
#
loop_
_entity_poly.entity_id
_entity_poly.type
_entity_poly.pdbx_seq_one_letter_code
_entity_poly.pdbx_strand_id
1 'polypeptide(L)'
;MTIGQQLKKTRLLFGLTQEEMSAGIVSKSFYSRVERDKNAITINKLIAMLNANNISLNDFFRTFDNEGLPELKVQRKIYTAYNERNIIELHQIEKSLSSKNDVLFYKTKLIIATLEYRSIEIPDSICKQLKPNLIDHDLNDQDFWDLAIGVSLYKFNELTLLMNYIIDHFSKLNLDNPQVTISLMNLLIAYLDRSKSICQKLKRL
;
A
#
# COMPACT_ATOMS: atom_id res chain seq x y z
N MET A 1 -1.27 3.34 -21.30
CA MET A 1 0.09 3.57 -21.82
C MET A 1 0.87 2.26 -21.83
N THR A 2 1.61 1.94 -22.90
CA THR A 2 2.43 0.71 -22.99
C THR A 2 3.93 1.01 -22.81
N ILE A 3 4.74 -0.04 -22.57
CA ILE A 3 6.20 0.05 -22.55
C ILE A 3 6.75 0.60 -23.88
N GLY A 4 6.23 0.14 -25.02
CA GLY A 4 6.64 0.62 -26.34
C GLY A 4 6.36 2.12 -26.54
N GLN A 5 5.18 2.57 -26.14
CA GLN A 5 4.80 3.99 -26.20
C GLN A 5 5.66 4.85 -25.29
N GLN A 6 5.96 4.38 -24.08
CA GLN A 6 6.82 5.11 -23.14
C GLN A 6 8.27 5.17 -23.65
N LEU A 7 8.81 4.06 -24.17
CA LEU A 7 10.13 4.04 -24.81
C LEU A 7 10.23 5.10 -25.92
N LYS A 8 9.20 5.20 -26.77
CA LYS A 8 9.15 6.22 -27.82
C LYS A 8 9.13 7.64 -27.26
N LYS A 9 8.31 7.90 -26.23
CA LYS A 9 8.25 9.21 -25.57
C LYS A 9 9.58 9.59 -24.93
N THR A 10 10.17 8.69 -24.14
CA THR A 10 11.44 8.90 -23.47
C THR A 10 12.56 9.14 -24.49
N ARG A 11 12.64 8.33 -25.55
CA ARG A 11 13.63 8.52 -26.61
C ARG A 11 13.54 9.91 -27.22
N LEU A 12 12.34 10.36 -27.58
CA LEU A 12 12.13 11.69 -28.16
C LEU A 12 12.47 12.81 -27.17
N LEU A 13 12.14 12.64 -25.89
CA LEU A 13 12.46 13.61 -24.83
C LEU A 13 13.98 13.80 -24.65
N PHE A 14 14.74 12.72 -24.78
CA PHE A 14 16.20 12.72 -24.67
C PHE A 14 16.90 13.05 -26.00
N GLY A 15 16.16 13.35 -27.07
CA GLY A 15 16.73 13.69 -28.39
C GLY A 15 17.40 12.52 -29.10
N LEU A 16 17.13 11.28 -28.71
CA LEU A 16 17.81 10.08 -29.20
C LEU A 16 17.16 9.55 -30.49
N THR A 17 17.98 9.03 -31.39
CA THR A 17 17.54 8.18 -32.50
C THR A 17 17.20 6.78 -31.99
N GLN A 18 16.47 6.01 -32.82
CA GLN A 18 16.15 4.62 -32.50
C GLN A 18 17.40 3.74 -32.39
N GLU A 19 18.48 4.09 -33.11
CA GLU A 19 19.75 3.38 -33.04
C GLU A 19 20.43 3.65 -31.69
N GLU A 20 20.56 4.92 -31.30
CA GLU A 20 21.17 5.32 -30.03
C GLU A 20 20.42 4.73 -28.83
N MET A 21 19.09 4.85 -28.81
CA MET A 21 18.27 4.26 -27.75
C MET A 21 18.39 2.74 -27.66
N SER A 22 18.62 2.06 -28.79
CA SER A 22 18.82 0.61 -28.80
C SER A 22 20.17 0.19 -28.22
N ALA A 23 21.17 1.08 -28.24
CA ALA A 23 22.52 0.90 -27.71
C ALA A 23 23.18 -0.45 -28.08
N GLY A 24 22.84 -1.01 -29.26
CA GLY A 24 23.31 -2.33 -29.70
C GLY A 24 22.74 -3.54 -28.93
N ILE A 25 21.89 -3.32 -27.93
CA ILE A 25 21.26 -4.38 -27.10
C ILE A 25 20.17 -5.10 -27.89
N VAL A 26 19.51 -4.36 -28.77
CA VAL A 26 18.57 -4.89 -29.77
C VAL A 26 18.86 -4.20 -31.10
N SER A 27 18.44 -4.82 -32.21
CA SER A 27 18.53 -4.13 -33.50
C SER A 27 17.53 -2.98 -33.58
N LYS A 28 17.86 -1.91 -34.31
CA LYS A 28 16.94 -0.80 -34.60
C LYS A 28 15.61 -1.26 -35.18
N SER A 29 15.61 -2.27 -36.05
CA SER A 29 14.37 -2.81 -36.63
C SER A 29 13.50 -3.50 -35.59
N PHE A 30 14.10 -4.22 -34.63
CA PHE A 30 13.38 -4.78 -33.49
C PHE A 30 12.85 -3.66 -32.59
N TYR A 31 13.68 -2.69 -32.23
CA TYR A 31 13.28 -1.55 -31.40
C TYR A 31 12.12 -0.74 -32.01
N SER A 32 12.16 -0.48 -33.32
CA SER A 32 11.07 0.16 -34.06
C SER A 32 9.74 -0.61 -33.98
N ARG A 33 9.78 -1.95 -33.90
CA ARG A 33 8.57 -2.77 -33.68
C ARG A 33 8.10 -2.70 -32.23
N VAL A 34 9.01 -2.61 -31.26
CA VAL A 34 8.69 -2.41 -29.85
C VAL A 34 7.97 -1.07 -29.64
N GLU A 35 8.48 0.04 -30.21
CA GLU A 35 7.83 1.36 -30.10
C GLU A 35 6.42 1.42 -30.70
N ARG A 36 6.08 0.47 -31.58
CA ARG A 36 4.77 0.34 -32.23
C ARG A 36 3.90 -0.76 -31.62
N ASP A 37 4.30 -1.28 -30.46
CA ASP A 37 3.60 -2.36 -29.74
C ASP A 37 3.41 -3.63 -30.61
N LYS A 38 4.29 -3.87 -31.59
CA LYS A 38 4.25 -5.06 -32.45
C LYS A 38 5.09 -6.21 -31.89
N ASN A 39 6.09 -5.90 -31.07
CA ASN A 39 6.92 -6.88 -30.38
C ASN A 39 7.04 -6.51 -28.90
N ALA A 40 7.02 -7.51 -28.02
CA ALA A 40 7.37 -7.32 -26.63
C ALA A 40 8.89 -7.26 -26.45
N ILE A 41 9.36 -6.47 -25.49
CA ILE A 41 10.74 -6.47 -25.03
C ILE A 41 10.82 -7.14 -23.65
N THR A 42 11.81 -7.99 -23.45
CA THR A 42 12.07 -8.63 -22.15
C THR A 42 12.58 -7.61 -21.14
N ILE A 43 12.28 -7.79 -19.86
CA ILE A 43 12.70 -6.87 -18.79
C ILE A 43 14.22 -6.67 -18.73
N ASN A 44 15.02 -7.73 -18.92
CA ASN A 44 16.48 -7.63 -18.91
C ASN A 44 17.02 -6.69 -20.00
N LYS A 45 16.47 -6.81 -21.23
CA LYS A 45 16.85 -5.93 -22.35
C LYS A 45 16.38 -4.50 -22.14
N LEU A 46 15.17 -4.32 -21.58
CA LEU A 46 14.65 -2.99 -21.24
C LEU A 46 15.56 -2.29 -20.23
N ILE A 47 15.88 -2.94 -19.11
CA ILE A 47 16.76 -2.38 -18.07
C ILE A 47 18.14 -2.06 -18.65
N ALA A 48 18.72 -2.98 -19.42
CA ALA A 48 20.02 -2.76 -20.06
C ALA A 48 20.00 -1.52 -20.97
N MET A 49 18.94 -1.33 -21.77
CA MET A 49 18.82 -0.17 -22.66
C MET A 49 18.65 1.14 -21.91
N LEU A 50 17.83 1.15 -20.85
CA LEU A 50 17.63 2.34 -20.03
C LEU A 50 18.95 2.74 -19.35
N ASN A 51 19.67 1.78 -18.77
CA ASN A 51 20.96 2.03 -18.14
C ASN A 51 22.03 2.50 -19.14
N ALA A 52 22.11 1.88 -20.33
CA ALA A 52 23.08 2.28 -21.36
C ALA A 52 22.87 3.72 -21.86
N ASN A 53 21.65 4.23 -21.80
CA ASN A 53 21.30 5.60 -22.17
C ASN A 53 21.21 6.55 -20.95
N ASN A 54 21.65 6.12 -19.76
CA ASN A 54 21.55 6.87 -18.51
C ASN A 54 20.12 7.35 -18.17
N ILE A 55 19.12 6.56 -18.54
CA ILE A 55 17.72 6.82 -18.23
C ILE A 55 17.38 6.15 -16.89
N SER A 56 16.99 6.97 -15.92
CA SER A 56 16.51 6.53 -14.62
C SER A 56 15.30 5.58 -14.76
N LEU A 57 15.43 4.38 -14.18
CA LEU A 57 14.34 3.40 -14.13
C LEU A 57 13.11 3.99 -13.43
N ASN A 58 13.34 4.73 -12.33
CA ASN A 58 12.26 5.36 -11.58
C ASN A 58 11.51 6.36 -12.46
N ASP A 59 12.21 7.25 -13.17
CA ASP A 59 11.57 8.25 -14.03
C ASP A 59 10.87 7.61 -15.24
N PHE A 60 11.45 6.54 -15.79
CA PHE A 60 10.82 5.78 -16.87
C PHE A 60 9.49 5.17 -16.41
N PHE A 61 9.47 4.51 -15.24
CA PHE A 61 8.31 3.78 -14.74
C PHE A 61 7.27 4.65 -14.01
N ARG A 62 7.64 5.85 -13.55
CA ARG A 62 6.75 6.79 -12.84
C ARG A 62 5.45 7.09 -13.59
N THR A 63 5.48 7.04 -14.92
CA THR A 63 4.29 7.29 -15.73
C THR A 63 3.28 6.14 -15.69
N PHE A 64 3.73 4.91 -15.42
CA PHE A 64 2.87 3.75 -15.19
C PHE A 64 2.28 3.72 -13.78
N ASP A 65 2.93 4.36 -12.81
CA ASP A 65 2.37 4.53 -11.45
C ASP A 65 1.02 5.27 -11.48
N ASN A 66 0.79 6.14 -12.46
CA ASN A 66 -0.44 6.92 -12.61
C ASN A 66 -1.62 6.13 -13.16
N GLU A 67 -1.38 5.05 -13.91
CA GLU A 67 -2.45 4.28 -14.56
C GLU A 67 -2.74 2.95 -13.85
N GLY A 68 -1.80 2.43 -13.05
CA GLY A 68 -1.90 1.05 -12.56
C GLY A 68 -2.71 0.83 -11.28
N LEU A 69 -2.63 1.72 -10.28
CA LEU A 69 -3.13 1.43 -8.93
C LEU A 69 -3.67 2.68 -8.20
N PRO A 70 -4.71 3.37 -8.69
CA PRO A 70 -5.31 4.53 -8.01
C PRO A 70 -5.66 4.25 -6.54
N GLU A 71 -6.15 3.05 -6.25
CA GLU A 71 -6.52 2.60 -4.91
C GLU A 71 -5.33 2.58 -3.95
N LEU A 72 -4.17 2.03 -4.36
CA LEU A 72 -2.96 2.01 -3.53
C LEU A 72 -2.44 3.43 -3.24
N LYS A 73 -2.58 4.36 -4.19
CA LYS A 73 -2.19 5.76 -3.96
C LYS A 73 -3.08 6.41 -2.91
N VAL A 74 -4.39 6.19 -2.99
CA VAL A 74 -5.34 6.69 -2.00
C VAL A 74 -5.08 6.05 -0.63
N GLN A 75 -4.84 4.74 -0.59
CA GLN A 75 -4.47 4.01 0.63
C GLN A 75 -3.20 4.57 1.29
N ARG A 76 -2.14 4.83 0.53
CA ARG A 76 -0.91 5.45 1.07
C ARG A 76 -1.18 6.82 1.67
N LYS A 77 -1.99 7.66 1.00
CA LYS A 77 -2.38 8.97 1.55
C LYS A 77 -3.16 8.84 2.85
N ILE A 78 -4.09 7.88 2.93
CA ILE A 78 -4.83 7.59 4.16
C ILE A 78 -3.87 7.22 5.29
N TYR A 79 -2.89 6.35 5.04
CA TYR A 79 -1.92 5.92 6.06
C TYR A 79 -0.98 7.05 6.48
N THR A 80 -0.52 7.88 5.55
CA THR A 80 0.26 9.09 5.87
C THR A 80 -0.55 10.04 6.75
N ALA A 81 -1.79 10.37 6.36
CA ALA A 81 -2.65 11.26 7.13
C ALA A 81 -2.98 10.67 8.52
N TYR A 82 -3.14 9.35 8.65
CA TYR A 82 -3.33 8.71 9.94
C TYR A 82 -2.11 8.81 10.86
N ASN A 83 -0.91 8.55 10.32
CA ASN A 83 0.35 8.70 11.06
C ASN A 83 0.58 10.15 11.50
N GLU A 84 0.25 11.11 10.66
CA GLU A 84 0.37 12.55 10.94
C GLU A 84 -0.78 13.09 11.80
N ARG A 85 -1.74 12.23 12.19
CA ARG A 85 -2.96 12.62 12.91
C ARG A 85 -3.76 13.73 12.18
N ASN A 86 -3.66 13.80 10.85
CA ASN A 86 -4.30 14.81 10.03
C ASN A 86 -5.77 14.46 9.76
N ILE A 87 -6.62 14.68 10.77
CA ILE A 87 -8.07 14.41 10.71
C ILE A 87 -8.75 15.19 9.57
N ILE A 88 -8.29 16.41 9.28
CA ILE A 88 -8.86 17.25 8.23
C ILE A 88 -8.68 16.58 6.86
N GLU A 89 -7.46 16.12 6.55
CA GLU A 89 -7.18 15.41 5.31
C GLU A 89 -7.93 14.08 5.22
N LEU A 90 -8.02 13.32 6.32
CA LEU A 90 -8.78 12.06 6.35
C LEU A 90 -10.25 12.26 5.98
N HIS A 91 -10.90 13.31 6.48
CA HIS A 91 -12.28 13.63 6.08
C HIS A 91 -12.39 14.11 4.63
N GLN A 92 -11.38 14.80 4.10
CA GLN A 92 -11.35 15.18 2.68
C GLN A 92 -11.27 13.92 1.80
N ILE A 93 -10.40 12.97 2.17
CA ILE A 93 -10.29 11.68 1.48
C ILE A 93 -11.60 10.90 1.59
N GLU A 94 -12.19 10.77 2.78
CA GLU A 94 -13.47 10.10 3.02
C GLU A 94 -14.58 10.62 2.08
N LYS A 95 -14.68 11.94 1.91
CA LYS A 95 -15.67 12.57 1.01
C LYS A 95 -15.44 12.26 -0.47
N SER A 96 -14.20 11.95 -0.85
CA SER A 96 -13.85 11.60 -2.23
C SER A 96 -14.11 10.12 -2.56
N LEU A 97 -14.22 9.27 -1.53
CA LEU A 97 -14.51 7.85 -1.70
C LEU A 97 -16.00 7.63 -2.01
N SER A 98 -16.27 6.93 -3.11
CA SER A 98 -17.60 6.91 -3.74
C SER A 98 -18.49 5.73 -3.30
N SER A 99 -17.92 4.67 -2.71
CA SER A 99 -18.62 3.41 -2.49
C SER A 99 -18.77 3.08 -1.00
N LYS A 100 -20.02 2.98 -0.55
CA LYS A 100 -20.37 2.51 0.80
C LYS A 100 -20.24 1.00 0.98
N ASN A 101 -19.84 0.25 -0.05
CA ASN A 101 -19.61 -1.20 0.03
C ASN A 101 -18.13 -1.55 -0.20
N ASP A 102 -17.25 -0.56 -0.09
CA ASP A 102 -15.82 -0.69 -0.35
C ASP A 102 -15.02 -0.84 0.94
N VAL A 103 -14.04 -1.74 0.93
CA VAL A 103 -13.20 -2.02 2.09
C VAL A 103 -12.35 -0.80 2.48
N LEU A 104 -11.77 -0.11 1.51
CA LEU A 104 -10.96 1.10 1.74
C LEU A 104 -11.81 2.24 2.32
N PHE A 105 -13.07 2.36 1.91
CA PHE A 105 -14.03 3.29 2.52
C PHE A 105 -14.21 3.01 4.02
N TYR A 106 -14.45 1.75 4.41
CA TYR A 106 -14.60 1.42 5.82
C TYR A 106 -13.30 1.44 6.61
N LYS A 107 -12.14 1.14 6.00
CA LYS A 107 -10.81 1.37 6.61
C LYS A 107 -10.64 2.84 6.97
N THR A 108 -10.98 3.74 6.04
CA THR A 108 -10.91 5.19 6.25
C THR A 108 -11.82 5.63 7.40
N LYS A 109 -13.07 5.12 7.43
CA LYS A 109 -13.99 5.40 8.53
C LYS A 109 -13.50 4.90 9.88
N LEU A 110 -12.90 3.72 9.93
CA LEU A 110 -12.33 3.15 11.15
C LEU A 110 -11.18 3.99 11.69
N ILE A 111 -10.28 4.42 10.81
CA ILE A 111 -9.18 5.32 11.14
C ILE A 111 -9.71 6.61 11.77
N ILE A 112 -10.67 7.27 11.10
CA ILE A 112 -11.29 8.50 11.58
C ILE A 112 -11.96 8.24 12.94
N ALA A 113 -12.78 7.20 13.04
CA ALA A 113 -13.49 6.85 14.27
C ALA A 113 -12.52 6.58 15.44
N THR A 114 -11.37 5.96 15.15
CA THR A 114 -10.31 5.71 16.13
C THR A 114 -9.71 7.02 16.64
N LEU A 115 -9.37 7.95 15.74
CA LEU A 115 -8.82 9.25 16.13
C LEU A 115 -9.83 10.13 16.87
N GLU A 116 -11.12 9.99 16.55
CA GLU A 116 -12.22 10.73 17.16
C GLU A 116 -12.81 10.03 18.40
N TYR A 117 -12.25 8.89 18.82
CA TYR A 117 -12.73 8.09 19.96
C TYR A 117 -14.22 7.72 19.89
N ARG A 118 -14.73 7.43 18.68
CA ARG A 118 -16.13 7.02 18.46
C ARG A 118 -16.23 5.62 17.86
N SER A 119 -17.41 5.03 17.96
CA SER A 119 -17.75 3.78 17.28
C SER A 119 -18.46 4.04 15.96
N ILE A 120 -18.31 3.12 15.03
CA ILE A 120 -19.06 3.09 13.77
C ILE A 120 -19.67 1.71 13.57
N GLU A 121 -20.77 1.68 12.85
CA GLU A 121 -21.34 0.43 12.35
C GLU A 121 -20.67 0.05 11.04
N ILE A 122 -20.35 -1.24 10.90
CA ILE A 122 -19.73 -1.81 9.72
C ILE A 122 -20.54 -3.02 9.28
N PRO A 123 -20.88 -3.15 7.99
CA PRO A 123 -21.55 -4.33 7.46
C PRO A 123 -20.74 -5.60 7.74
N ASP A 124 -21.43 -6.68 8.07
CA ASP A 124 -20.79 -7.98 8.37
C ASP A 124 -19.90 -8.48 7.22
N SER A 125 -20.28 -8.23 5.97
CA SER A 125 -19.51 -8.59 4.78
C SER A 125 -18.15 -7.88 4.73
N ILE A 126 -18.09 -6.62 5.19
CA ILE A 126 -16.86 -5.84 5.26
C ILE A 126 -16.06 -6.21 6.50
N CYS A 127 -16.74 -6.44 7.62
CA CYS A 127 -16.09 -6.89 8.86
C CYS A 127 -15.30 -8.20 8.64
N LYS A 128 -15.87 -9.16 7.89
CA LYS A 128 -15.17 -10.40 7.51
C LYS A 128 -13.95 -10.16 6.62
N GLN A 129 -13.99 -9.18 5.73
CA GLN A 129 -12.86 -8.83 4.87
C GLN A 129 -11.74 -8.08 5.62
N LEU A 130 -12.10 -7.30 6.65
CA LEU A 130 -11.17 -6.53 7.48
C LEU A 130 -10.51 -7.33 8.61
N LYS A 131 -11.01 -8.54 8.90
CA LYS A 131 -10.43 -9.44 9.90
C LYS A 131 -9.64 -10.54 9.21
N PRO A 132 -8.38 -10.31 8.81
CA PRO A 132 -7.57 -11.35 8.21
C PRO A 132 -7.32 -12.51 9.20
N ASN A 133 -7.25 -13.73 8.67
CA ASN A 133 -6.79 -14.88 9.43
C ASN A 133 -5.26 -14.81 9.57
N LEU A 134 -4.77 -14.20 10.65
CA LEU A 134 -3.33 -14.09 10.92
C LEU A 134 -2.62 -15.44 11.08
N ILE A 135 -3.37 -16.49 11.45
CA ILE A 135 -2.81 -17.82 11.70
C ILE A 135 -2.29 -18.46 10.39
N ASP A 136 -2.81 -18.04 9.23
CA ASP A 136 -2.48 -18.64 7.93
C ASP A 136 -1.34 -17.91 7.18
N HIS A 137 -0.77 -16.84 7.74
CA HIS A 137 0.21 -15.99 7.06
C HIS A 137 1.60 -16.01 7.71
N ASP A 138 2.64 -16.00 6.88
CA ASP A 138 4.03 -15.84 7.31
C ASP A 138 4.25 -14.41 7.84
N LEU A 139 4.58 -14.31 9.12
CA LEU A 139 4.85 -13.03 9.80
C LEU A 139 6.04 -12.26 9.21
N ASN A 140 6.93 -12.92 8.48
CA ASN A 140 8.12 -12.29 7.92
C ASN A 140 7.81 -11.27 6.79
N ASP A 141 6.71 -11.49 6.08
CA ASP A 141 6.27 -10.67 4.93
C ASP A 141 4.98 -9.87 5.21
N GLN A 142 4.49 -9.88 6.45
CA GLN A 142 3.25 -9.20 6.82
C GLN A 142 3.52 -7.80 7.38
N ASP A 143 2.77 -6.81 6.89
CA ASP A 143 2.51 -5.60 7.65
C ASP A 143 1.27 -5.77 8.55
N PHE A 144 1.11 -4.88 9.52
CA PHE A 144 0.06 -4.96 10.53
C PHE A 144 -1.03 -3.90 10.35
N TRP A 145 -1.12 -3.27 9.18
CA TRP A 145 -2.04 -2.14 8.98
C TRP A 145 -3.49 -2.53 9.17
N ASP A 146 -3.89 -3.67 8.62
CA ASP A 146 -5.28 -4.12 8.67
C ASP A 146 -5.70 -4.51 10.08
N LEU A 147 -4.79 -5.09 10.86
CA LEU A 147 -5.01 -5.31 12.28
C LEU A 147 -5.09 -4.00 13.05
N ALA A 148 -4.15 -3.07 12.83
CA ALA A 148 -4.08 -1.81 13.54
C ALA A 148 -5.38 -1.01 13.36
N ILE A 149 -5.88 -0.94 12.13
CA ILE A 149 -7.16 -0.30 11.79
C ILE A 149 -8.34 -1.11 12.35
N GLY A 150 -8.25 -2.43 12.27
CA GLY A 150 -9.30 -3.36 12.66
C GLY A 150 -9.41 -3.64 14.16
N VAL A 151 -8.53 -3.10 15.01
CA VAL A 151 -8.49 -3.40 16.47
C VAL A 151 -9.86 -3.30 17.14
N SER A 152 -10.66 -2.29 16.77
CA SER A 152 -11.99 -2.06 17.34
C SER A 152 -13.02 -3.15 16.99
N LEU A 153 -12.77 -3.93 15.94
CA LEU A 153 -13.63 -5.00 15.45
C LEU A 153 -13.46 -6.29 16.24
N TYR A 154 -12.32 -6.50 16.88
CA TYR A 154 -12.03 -7.71 17.63
C TYR A 154 -12.65 -7.66 19.03
N LYS A 155 -13.10 -8.83 19.52
CA LYS A 155 -13.31 -8.98 20.96
C LYS A 155 -11.96 -8.86 21.65
N PHE A 156 -11.95 -8.36 22.89
CA PHE A 156 -10.70 -8.14 23.60
C PHE A 156 -9.85 -9.42 23.71
N ASN A 157 -10.48 -10.54 24.07
CA ASN A 157 -9.81 -11.82 24.21
C ASN A 157 -9.21 -12.32 22.87
N GLU A 158 -9.94 -12.14 21.76
CA GLU A 158 -9.44 -12.47 20.41
C GLU A 158 -8.19 -11.64 20.11
N LEU A 159 -8.26 -10.33 20.34
CA LEU A 159 -7.15 -9.42 20.10
C LEU A 159 -5.93 -9.75 20.98
N THR A 160 -6.13 -10.07 22.27
CA THR A 160 -5.05 -10.47 23.17
C THR A 160 -4.33 -11.73 22.69
N LEU A 161 -5.06 -12.72 22.17
CA LEU A 161 -4.43 -13.91 21.59
C LEU A 161 -3.56 -13.58 20.38
N LEU A 162 -4.04 -12.70 19.49
CA LEU A 162 -3.27 -12.26 18.32
C LEU A 162 -2.02 -11.47 18.74
N MET A 163 -2.14 -10.58 19.72
CA MET A 163 -1.01 -9.82 20.25
C MET A 163 0.04 -10.74 20.88
N ASN A 164 -0.39 -11.74 21.67
CA ASN A 164 0.52 -12.73 22.24
C ASN A 164 1.25 -13.52 21.15
N TYR A 165 0.54 -13.96 20.11
CA TYR A 165 1.15 -14.65 18.98
C TYR A 165 2.24 -13.81 18.28
N ILE A 166 1.97 -12.52 18.04
CA ILE A 166 2.94 -11.59 17.44
C ILE A 166 4.16 -11.40 18.35
N ILE A 167 3.94 -11.27 19.66
CA ILE A 167 5.02 -11.10 20.65
C ILE A 167 5.87 -12.37 20.76
N ASP A 168 5.25 -13.54 20.81
CA ASP A 168 5.94 -14.84 20.90
C ASP A 168 6.80 -15.13 19.66
N HIS A 169 6.45 -14.52 18.52
CA HIS A 169 7.14 -14.67 17.25
C HIS A 169 7.86 -13.40 16.80
N PHE A 170 8.14 -12.47 17.71
CA PHE A 170 8.72 -11.16 17.40
C PHE A 170 10.05 -11.25 16.63
N SER A 171 10.84 -12.30 16.88
CA SER A 171 12.11 -12.55 16.17
C SER A 171 11.96 -12.88 14.68
N LYS A 172 10.75 -13.23 14.22
CA LYS A 172 10.46 -13.49 12.80
C LYS A 172 10.11 -12.22 12.02
N LEU A 173 9.98 -11.07 12.69
CA LEU A 173 9.56 -9.83 12.05
C LEU A 173 10.74 -9.15 11.35
N ASN A 174 10.53 -8.74 10.10
CA ASN A 174 11.49 -7.94 9.35
C ASN A 174 11.43 -6.46 9.77
N LEU A 175 12.00 -6.13 10.93
CA LEU A 175 11.97 -4.78 11.49
C LEU A 175 12.86 -3.76 10.74
N ASP A 176 13.75 -4.24 9.87
CA ASP A 176 14.51 -3.38 8.94
C ASP A 176 13.60 -2.78 7.86
N ASN A 177 12.43 -3.38 7.62
CA ASN A 177 11.40 -2.81 6.76
C ASN A 177 10.59 -1.73 7.51
N PRO A 178 10.68 -0.44 7.12
CA PRO A 178 9.98 0.64 7.83
C PRO A 178 8.45 0.47 7.85
N GLN A 179 7.85 -0.17 6.84
CA GLN A 179 6.40 -0.39 6.80
C GLN A 179 5.95 -1.38 7.88
N VAL A 180 6.72 -2.46 8.10
CA VAL A 180 6.45 -3.43 9.16
C VAL A 180 6.56 -2.75 10.52
N THR A 181 7.62 -1.98 10.73
CA THR A 181 7.85 -1.26 11.99
C THR A 181 6.76 -0.22 12.27
N ILE A 182 6.40 0.61 11.30
CA ILE A 182 5.34 1.64 11.46
C ILE A 182 3.97 0.99 11.73
N SER A 183 3.60 -0.04 10.97
CA SER A 183 2.32 -0.71 11.15
C SER A 183 2.24 -1.45 12.49
N LEU A 184 3.33 -2.07 12.95
CA LEU A 184 3.43 -2.70 14.27
C LEU A 184 3.27 -1.67 15.39
N MET A 185 3.94 -0.51 15.29
CA MET A 185 3.79 0.57 16.27
C MET A 185 2.34 1.04 16.35
N ASN A 186 1.67 1.23 15.22
CA ASN A 186 0.26 1.62 15.19
C ASN A 186 -0.64 0.54 15.81
N LEU A 187 -0.38 -0.74 15.55
CA LEU A 187 -1.10 -1.84 16.18
C LEU A 187 -0.95 -1.83 17.71
N LEU A 188 0.28 -1.66 18.21
CA LEU A 188 0.55 -1.61 19.65
C LEU A 188 -0.16 -0.43 20.32
N ILE A 189 -0.11 0.76 19.70
CA ILE A 189 -0.82 1.95 20.20
C ILE A 189 -2.33 1.68 20.24
N ALA A 190 -2.91 1.18 19.14
CA ALA A 190 -4.33 0.87 19.07
C ALA A 190 -4.76 -0.18 20.11
N TYR A 191 -3.93 -1.21 20.36
CA TYR A 191 -4.17 -2.21 21.39
C TYR A 191 -4.20 -1.61 22.81
N LEU A 192 -3.25 -0.72 23.12
CA LEU A 192 -3.19 -0.04 24.42
C LEU A 192 -4.40 0.88 24.62
N ASP A 193 -4.77 1.66 23.60
CA ASP A 193 -5.95 2.52 23.65
C ASP A 193 -7.24 1.73 23.87
N ARG A 194 -7.36 0.58 23.19
CA ARG A 194 -8.50 -0.33 23.37
C ARG A 194 -8.55 -0.90 24.79
N SER A 195 -7.41 -1.33 25.33
CA SER A 195 -7.29 -1.85 26.70
C SER A 195 -7.73 -0.81 27.72
N LYS A 196 -7.27 0.44 27.56
CA LYS A 196 -7.65 1.57 28.42
C LYS A 196 -9.16 1.84 28.36
N SER A 197 -9.76 1.85 27.17
CA SER A 197 -11.20 2.08 26.98
C SER A 197 -12.06 1.05 27.72
N ILE A 198 -11.65 -0.23 27.69
CA ILE A 198 -12.36 -1.31 28.39
C ILE A 198 -12.24 -1.15 29.91
N CYS A 199 -11.04 -0.89 30.41
CA CYS A 199 -10.81 -0.65 31.85
C CYS A 199 -11.65 0.52 32.38
N GLN A 200 -11.80 1.60 31.61
CA GLN A 200 -12.64 2.74 32.00
C GLN A 200 -14.13 2.40 32.05
N LYS A 201 -14.63 1.53 31.16
CA LYS A 201 -16.03 1.07 31.18
C LYS A 201 -16.31 0.18 32.39
N LEU A 202 -15.38 -0.70 32.75
CA LEU A 202 -15.52 -1.58 33.92
C LEU A 202 -15.55 -0.82 35.25
N LYS A 203 -14.85 0.32 35.36
CA LYS A 203 -14.87 1.18 36.56
C LYS A 203 -16.16 2.00 36.74
N ARG A 204 -17.05 2.00 35.74
CA ARG A 204 -18.33 2.73 35.76
C ARG A 204 -19.54 1.83 36.05
N LEU A 205 -19.31 0.53 36.23
CA LEU A 205 -20.28 -0.48 36.67
C LEU A 205 -20.08 -0.76 38.16
#